data_AF-A0A969NC57-F1
#
_entry.id   AF-A0A969NC57-F1
#
_cell.length_a   1.000
_cell.length_b   1.000
_cell.length_c   1.000
_cell.angle_alpha   90.00
_cell.angle_beta   90.00
_cell.angle_gamma   90.00
#
_symmetry.space_group_name_H-M   'P 1'
#
loop_
_entity.id
_entity.type
_entity.pdbx_description
1 polymer ?
#
loop_
_entity_poly.entity_id
_entity_poly.type
_entity_poly.pdbx_seq_one_letter_code
_entity_poly.pdbx_strand_id
1 'polypeptide(L)'
;MGNDTYNMSLVSDKKKTNIQVKAVMPIKHLFAYPPESWKEKYDEVMAKIAVEEKRLASQFAVYRTFEVGRTGFFNWDRIMKMKDNIMVNSEFEFDKKIEGELTDIDIFYFVDNNKSFTKINYSNTDSIMIAPDSSAKFIAVLSDTEAAFFSSEDYNKIDFEMLRKSTTPTYKFKMKSVPITSRMILKNWLA
;
A
#
# COMPACT_ATOMS: atom_id res chain seq x y z
N MET A 1 -11.18 -5.35 14.99
CA MET A 1 -11.93 -4.33 15.74
C MET A 1 -11.27 -4.21 17.10
N GLY A 2 -10.55 -3.12 17.35
CA GLY A 2 -10.06 -2.83 18.70
C GLY A 2 -11.27 -2.41 19.54
N ASN A 3 -11.40 -2.89 20.78
CA ASN A 3 -12.44 -2.39 21.67
C ASN A 3 -12.14 -0.91 21.97
N ASP A 4 -13.04 0.00 21.61
CA ASP A 4 -12.98 1.44 21.92
C ASP A 4 -13.13 1.74 23.43
N THR A 5 -12.94 0.73 24.27
CA THR A 5 -13.09 0.80 25.72
C THR A 5 -11.70 0.72 26.35
N TYR A 6 -11.32 1.80 27.02
CA TYR A 6 -10.02 1.95 27.65
C TYR A 6 -10.19 2.04 29.16
N ASN A 7 -9.21 1.50 29.89
CA ASN A 7 -9.13 1.67 31.34
C ASN A 7 -8.31 2.93 31.63
N MET A 8 -8.97 4.00 32.05
CA MET A 8 -8.30 5.21 32.53
C MET A 8 -8.04 5.08 34.03
N SER A 9 -6.78 5.21 34.44
CA SER A 9 -6.38 5.27 35.84
C SER A 9 -6.10 6.73 36.23
N LEU A 10 -6.93 7.30 37.11
CA LEU A 10 -6.64 8.58 37.75
C LEU A 10 -5.89 8.31 39.05
N VAL A 11 -4.68 8.87 39.15
CA VAL A 11 -3.84 8.78 40.35
C VAL A 11 -3.75 10.17 40.97
N SER A 12 -4.26 10.29 42.20
CA SER A 12 -4.03 11.41 43.11
C SER A 12 -3.28 10.88 44.33
N ASP A 13 -2.51 11.72 45.02
CA ASP A 13 -1.54 11.40 46.09
C ASP A 13 -1.98 10.36 47.15
N LYS A 14 -3.28 10.07 47.30
CA LYS A 14 -3.82 9.06 48.22
C LYS A 14 -4.91 8.13 47.64
N LYS A 15 -5.30 8.26 46.37
CA LYS A 15 -6.38 7.45 45.77
C LYS A 15 -6.09 7.14 44.31
N LYS A 16 -6.29 5.87 43.95
CA LYS A 16 -6.29 5.40 42.57
C LYS A 16 -7.72 4.99 42.20
N THR A 17 -8.27 5.63 41.18
CA THR A 17 -9.59 5.30 40.65
C THR A 17 -9.43 4.81 39.21
N ASN A 18 -9.99 3.65 38.91
CA ASN A 18 -10.05 3.10 37.56
C ASN A 18 -11.44 3.32 36.99
N ILE A 19 -11.52 3.91 35.81
CA ILE A 19 -12.78 4.16 35.11
C ILE A 19 -12.66 3.55 33.71
N GLN A 20 -13.69 2.82 33.28
CA GLN A 20 -13.81 2.42 31.89
C GLN A 20 -14.36 3.60 31.10
N VAL A 21 -13.56 4.08 30.15
CA VAL A 21 -13.94 5.16 29.24
C VAL A 21 -14.09 4.58 27.85
N LYS A 22 -15.26 4.81 27.25
CA LYS A 22 -15.48 4.52 25.83
C LYS A 22 -15.03 5.75 25.05
N ALA A 23 -13.95 5.61 24.29
CA ALA A 23 -13.49 6.69 23.45
C ALA A 23 -14.47 6.84 22.28
N VAL A 24 -15.04 8.04 22.13
CA VAL A 24 -15.85 8.38 20.96
C VAL A 24 -14.93 8.60 19.76
N MET A 25 -13.69 9.02 19.99
CA MET A 25 -12.65 9.15 18.95
C MET A 25 -11.57 8.09 19.18
N PRO A 26 -11.24 7.24 18.20
CA PRO A 26 -10.16 6.28 18.34
C PRO A 26 -8.83 7.02 18.55
N ILE A 27 -8.14 6.74 19.65
CA ILE A 27 -6.89 7.42 20.04
C ILE A 27 -5.84 7.36 18.91
N LYS A 28 -5.82 6.27 18.13
CA LYS A 28 -4.94 6.07 16.98
C LYS A 28 -5.06 7.18 15.92
N HIS A 29 -6.25 7.73 15.73
CA HIS A 29 -6.55 8.73 14.69
C HIS A 29 -6.64 10.15 15.26
N LEU A 30 -6.50 10.32 16.58
CA LEU A 30 -6.70 11.60 17.27
C LEU A 30 -5.88 12.75 16.67
N PHE A 31 -4.65 12.45 16.23
CA PHE A 31 -3.74 13.44 15.63
C PHE A 31 -3.83 13.53 14.10
N ALA A 32 -4.60 12.65 13.45
CA ALA A 32 -4.77 12.65 12.00
C ALA A 32 -5.73 13.76 11.53
N TYR A 33 -6.59 14.25 12.42
CA TYR A 33 -7.57 15.30 12.13
C TYR A 33 -7.54 16.40 13.21
N PRO A 34 -7.73 17.68 12.83
CA PRO A 34 -7.73 18.77 13.79
C PRO A 34 -8.96 18.73 14.72
N PRO A 35 -8.87 19.26 15.96
CA PRO A 35 -9.95 19.19 16.96
C PRO A 35 -11.31 19.70 16.49
N GLU A 36 -11.33 20.70 15.61
CA GLU A 36 -12.54 21.30 15.05
C GLU A 36 -13.27 20.32 14.12
N SER A 37 -12.53 19.52 13.36
CA SER A 37 -13.10 18.51 12.46
C SER A 37 -13.82 17.40 13.23
N TRP A 38 -13.31 17.03 14.41
CA TRP A 38 -13.96 16.07 15.29
C TRP A 38 -15.28 16.58 15.89
N LYS A 39 -15.43 17.90 16.03
CA LYS A 39 -16.62 18.51 16.61
C LYS A 39 -17.71 18.77 15.56
N GLU A 40 -17.31 19.20 14.37
CA GLU A 40 -18.24 19.68 13.33
C GLU A 40 -18.54 18.62 12.26
N LYS A 41 -17.61 17.70 12.01
CA LYS A 41 -17.68 16.72 10.90
C LYS A 41 -17.43 15.30 11.39
N TYR A 42 -17.86 15.00 12.61
CA TYR A 42 -17.60 13.72 13.28
C TYR A 42 -17.96 12.50 12.41
N ASP A 43 -19.18 12.48 11.84
CA ASP A 43 -19.65 11.34 11.05
C ASP A 43 -18.85 11.16 9.75
N GLU A 44 -18.46 12.26 9.09
CA GLU A 44 -17.62 12.22 7.89
C GLU A 44 -16.21 11.72 8.21
N VAL A 45 -15.62 12.19 9.32
CA VAL A 45 -14.29 11.76 9.78
C VAL A 45 -14.31 10.29 10.15
N MET A 46 -15.34 9.82 10.88
CA MET A 46 -15.50 8.41 11.23
C MET A 46 -15.72 7.53 9.99
N ALA A 47 -16.47 8.00 8.98
CA ALA A 47 -16.63 7.29 7.72
C ALA A 47 -15.30 7.14 6.98
N LYS A 48 -14.49 8.22 6.90
CA LYS A 48 -13.15 8.17 6.30
C LYS A 48 -12.22 7.22 7.05
N ILE A 49 -12.22 7.27 8.38
CA ILE A 49 -11.44 6.35 9.22
C ILE A 49 -11.85 4.90 8.96
N ALA A 50 -13.15 4.61 8.86
CA ALA A 50 -13.63 3.26 8.62
C ALA A 50 -13.18 2.73 7.25
N VAL A 51 -13.18 3.57 6.20
CA VAL A 51 -12.64 3.22 4.89
C VAL A 51 -11.14 2.95 4.97
N GLU A 52 -10.39 3.82 5.65
CA GLU A 52 -8.95 3.70 5.77
C GLU A 52 -8.53 2.47 6.59
N GLU A 53 -9.23 2.17 7.68
CA GLU A 53 -8.94 0.97 8.48
C GLU A 53 -9.23 -0.32 7.72
N LYS A 54 -10.29 -0.36 6.91
CA LYS A 54 -10.58 -1.50 6.04
C LYS A 54 -9.50 -1.66 4.96
N ARG A 55 -9.04 -0.55 4.38
CA ARG A 55 -7.93 -0.52 3.42
C ARG A 55 -6.65 -1.06 4.05
N LEU A 56 -6.26 -0.55 5.23
CA LEU A 56 -5.10 -1.04 5.99
C LEU A 56 -5.22 -2.53 6.33
N ALA A 57 -6.40 -3.00 6.77
CA ALA A 57 -6.62 -4.42 7.05
C ALA A 57 -6.41 -5.29 5.81
N SER A 58 -6.80 -4.80 4.64
CA SER A 58 -6.66 -5.50 3.36
C SER A 58 -5.23 -5.47 2.85
N GLN A 59 -4.52 -4.35 3.02
CA GLN A 59 -3.07 -4.31 2.86
C GLN A 59 -2.40 -5.35 3.76
N PHE A 60 -2.74 -5.43 5.05
CA PHE A 60 -2.21 -6.45 5.95
C PHE A 60 -2.53 -7.89 5.50
N ALA A 61 -3.71 -8.12 4.91
CA ALA A 61 -4.05 -9.42 4.35
C ALA A 61 -3.20 -9.76 3.12
N VAL A 62 -2.93 -8.77 2.27
CA VAL A 62 -2.05 -8.83 1.11
C VAL A 62 -0.59 -9.09 1.58
N TYR A 63 -0.08 -8.30 2.53
CA TYR A 63 1.23 -8.50 3.18
C TYR A 63 1.39 -9.89 3.79
N ARG A 64 0.40 -10.37 4.56
CA ARG A 64 0.44 -11.72 5.14
C ARG A 64 0.45 -12.81 4.07
N THR A 65 -0.19 -12.58 2.94
CA THR A 65 -0.16 -13.51 1.81
C THR A 65 1.24 -13.57 1.21
N PHE A 66 1.96 -12.45 1.16
CA PHE A 66 3.36 -12.39 0.71
C PHE A 66 4.32 -13.02 1.74
N GLU A 67 4.17 -12.72 3.03
CA GLU A 67 5.02 -13.25 4.11
C GLU A 67 4.97 -14.78 4.21
N VAL A 68 3.80 -15.39 3.99
CA VAL A 68 3.63 -16.85 3.94
C VAL A 68 4.31 -17.47 2.69
N GLY A 69 4.59 -16.68 1.65
CA GLY A 69 5.19 -17.09 0.39
C GLY A 69 6.73 -17.21 0.35
N ARG A 70 7.43 -17.12 1.49
CA ARG A 70 8.92 -17.08 1.56
C ARG A 70 9.56 -15.88 0.83
N THR A 71 8.83 -14.78 0.69
CA THR A 71 9.37 -13.57 0.06
C THR A 71 10.19 -12.80 1.08
N GLY A 72 11.47 -12.54 0.80
CA GLY A 72 12.33 -11.68 1.61
C GLY A 72 11.80 -10.25 1.62
N PHE A 73 11.53 -9.72 2.80
CA PHE A 73 11.03 -8.37 3.01
C PHE A 73 12.04 -7.30 2.57
N PHE A 74 11.54 -6.26 1.89
CA PHE A 74 12.16 -4.94 1.67
C PHE A 74 13.64 -4.94 1.25
N ASN A 75 13.93 -5.28 0.00
CA ASN A 75 15.29 -5.08 -0.51
C ASN A 75 15.29 -4.27 -1.80
N TRP A 76 15.22 -2.94 -1.66
CA TRP A 76 15.78 -2.03 -2.66
C TRP A 76 17.22 -2.44 -3.00
N ASP A 77 17.99 -2.90 -2.01
CA ASP A 77 19.30 -3.54 -2.16
C ASP A 77 19.35 -4.61 -3.25
N ARG A 78 18.27 -5.38 -3.42
CA ARG A 78 18.23 -6.45 -4.42
C ARG A 78 18.07 -5.88 -5.82
N ILE A 79 17.22 -4.87 -6.00
CA ILE A 79 17.05 -4.16 -7.26
C ILE A 79 18.34 -3.41 -7.62
N MET A 80 19.00 -2.79 -6.63
CA MET A 80 20.29 -2.11 -6.83
C MET A 80 21.41 -3.08 -7.26
N LYS A 81 21.37 -4.33 -6.80
CA LYS A 81 22.32 -5.38 -7.18
C LYS A 81 21.95 -6.11 -8.48
N MET A 82 20.72 -5.94 -8.98
CA MET A 82 20.34 -6.46 -10.29
C MET A 82 21.15 -5.74 -11.35
N LYS A 83 21.74 -6.53 -12.25
CA LYS A 83 22.37 -5.96 -13.43
C LYS A 83 21.32 -5.19 -14.20
N ASP A 84 21.79 -4.20 -14.94
CA ASP A 84 20.99 -3.62 -15.99
C ASP A 84 19.77 -2.81 -15.52
N ASN A 85 19.71 -2.47 -14.22
CA ASN A 85 18.69 -1.60 -13.66
C ASN A 85 18.76 -0.17 -14.24
N ILE A 86 17.63 0.51 -14.23
CA ILE A 86 17.47 1.86 -14.74
C ILE A 86 16.51 2.66 -13.88
N MET A 87 16.85 3.91 -13.61
CA MET A 87 15.93 4.86 -12.98
C MET A 87 14.98 5.40 -14.04
N VAL A 88 13.67 5.34 -13.79
CA VAL A 88 12.65 5.86 -14.71
C VAL A 88 11.72 6.83 -13.99
N ASN A 89 11.28 7.85 -14.71
CA ASN A 89 10.13 8.64 -14.29
C ASN A 89 8.88 7.80 -14.54
N SER A 90 8.20 7.37 -13.47
CA SER A 90 7.06 6.46 -13.62
C SER A 90 5.73 7.17 -13.49
N GLU A 91 4.81 6.80 -14.36
CA GLU A 91 3.41 7.24 -14.32
C GLU A 91 2.53 6.01 -14.22
N PHE A 92 1.88 5.83 -13.06
CA PHE A 92 0.96 4.71 -12.85
C PHE A 92 -0.46 5.15 -13.22
N GLU A 93 -0.98 4.58 -14.31
CA GLU A 93 -2.32 4.85 -14.82
C GLU A 93 -3.23 3.69 -14.42
N PHE A 94 -4.30 3.99 -13.67
CA PHE A 94 -5.29 3.00 -13.28
C PHE A 94 -6.49 3.05 -14.21
N ASP A 95 -6.93 1.89 -14.70
CA ASP A 95 -8.08 1.75 -15.61
C ASP A 95 -9.43 2.12 -14.98
N LYS A 96 -9.48 2.32 -13.66
CA LYS A 96 -10.64 2.80 -12.93
C LYS A 96 -10.31 4.05 -12.13
N LYS A 97 -11.34 4.87 -11.93
CA LYS A 97 -11.28 6.02 -11.04
C LYS A 97 -11.17 5.53 -9.60
N ILE A 98 -10.06 5.85 -8.94
CA ILE A 98 -9.85 5.50 -7.54
C ILE A 98 -10.63 6.47 -6.67
N GLU A 99 -11.41 5.95 -5.73
CA GLU A 99 -12.08 6.74 -4.71
C GLU A 99 -11.10 7.03 -3.56
N GLY A 100 -10.82 8.31 -3.29
CA GLY A 100 -9.88 8.74 -2.24
C GLY A 100 -8.69 9.55 -2.76
N GLU A 101 -7.78 9.95 -1.86
CA GLU A 101 -6.54 10.62 -2.24
C GLU A 101 -5.52 9.57 -2.73
N LEU A 102 -5.00 9.75 -3.95
CA LEU A 102 -4.04 8.81 -4.57
C LEU A 102 -2.74 8.69 -3.77
N THR A 103 -2.41 9.66 -2.93
CA THR A 103 -1.17 9.76 -2.17
C THR A 103 -0.95 8.61 -1.19
N ASP A 104 -2.01 7.95 -0.73
CA ASP A 104 -1.92 6.90 0.29
C ASP A 104 -1.83 5.49 -0.27
N ILE A 105 -1.77 5.34 -1.60
CA ILE A 105 -1.72 4.02 -2.26
C ILE A 105 -0.32 3.42 -2.16
N ASP A 106 -0.27 2.16 -1.74
CA ASP A 106 0.96 1.39 -1.73
C ASP A 106 1.05 0.53 -3.00
N ILE A 107 2.15 0.69 -3.73
CA ILE A 107 2.53 -0.13 -4.88
C ILE A 107 3.62 -1.11 -4.43
N PHE A 108 3.38 -2.39 -4.66
CA PHE A 108 4.33 -3.47 -4.43
C PHE A 108 5.00 -3.85 -5.74
N TYR A 109 6.30 -3.68 -5.80
CA TYR A 109 7.14 -4.12 -6.91
C TYR A 109 7.74 -5.48 -6.57
N PHE A 110 7.34 -6.53 -7.29
CA PHE A 110 7.86 -7.89 -7.13
C PHE A 110 8.93 -8.18 -8.16
N VAL A 111 9.97 -8.91 -7.73
CA VAL A 111 11.09 -9.38 -8.55
C VAL A 111 11.57 -10.76 -8.06
N ASP A 112 12.45 -11.40 -8.83
CA ASP A 112 13.07 -12.70 -8.57
C ASP A 112 12.05 -13.82 -8.28
N ASN A 113 11.09 -14.02 -9.19
CA ASN A 113 10.00 -14.98 -9.05
C ASN A 113 9.25 -14.81 -7.72
N ASN A 114 8.89 -13.57 -7.42
CA ASN A 114 8.20 -13.13 -6.20
C ASN A 114 9.03 -13.31 -4.92
N LYS A 115 10.29 -13.76 -4.97
CA LYS A 115 11.12 -13.95 -3.75
C LYS A 115 11.52 -12.65 -3.08
N SER A 116 11.38 -11.51 -3.74
CA SER A 116 11.67 -10.20 -3.19
C SER A 116 10.61 -9.21 -3.64
N PHE A 117 10.22 -8.32 -2.74
CA PHE A 117 9.38 -7.19 -3.10
C PHE A 117 9.82 -5.91 -2.41
N THR A 118 9.45 -4.80 -3.04
CA THR A 118 9.69 -3.45 -2.55
C THR A 118 8.37 -2.70 -2.51
N LYS A 119 8.12 -2.05 -1.38
CA LYS A 119 6.98 -1.16 -1.22
C LYS A 119 7.35 0.25 -1.70
N ILE A 120 6.53 0.82 -2.56
CA ILE A 120 6.66 2.17 -3.10
C ILE A 120 5.35 2.88 -2.75
N ASN A 121 5.42 4.00 -2.05
CA ASN A 121 4.24 4.82 -1.83
C ASN A 121 3.98 5.64 -3.10
N TYR A 122 2.71 5.77 -3.49
CA TYR A 122 2.30 6.48 -4.71
C TYR A 122 2.78 7.93 -4.75
N SER A 123 2.85 8.62 -3.61
CA SER A 123 3.41 9.99 -3.53
C SER A 123 4.90 10.06 -3.91
N ASN A 124 5.60 8.93 -3.98
CA ASN A 124 7.02 8.81 -4.29
C ASN A 124 7.27 7.97 -5.57
N THR A 125 6.36 7.99 -6.54
CA THR A 125 6.53 7.27 -7.82
C THR A 125 7.20 8.09 -8.91
N ASP A 126 7.48 9.37 -8.67
CA ASP A 126 8.06 10.25 -9.70
C ASP A 126 9.41 9.73 -10.23
N SER A 127 10.12 8.92 -9.44
CA SER A 127 11.37 8.29 -9.85
C SER A 127 11.53 6.93 -9.17
N ILE A 128 11.49 5.85 -9.96
CA ILE A 128 11.66 4.48 -9.46
C ILE A 128 12.73 3.74 -10.24
N MET A 129 13.45 2.85 -9.55
CA MET A 129 14.41 1.96 -10.20
C MET A 129 13.73 0.65 -10.60
N ILE A 130 13.81 0.32 -11.89
CA ILE A 130 13.28 -0.92 -12.47
C ILE A 130 14.44 -1.74 -13.07
N ALA A 131 14.25 -3.05 -13.17
CA ALA A 131 15.28 -3.96 -13.71
C ALA A 131 14.67 -4.95 -14.71
N PRO A 132 15.41 -5.37 -15.74
CA PRO A 132 14.94 -6.39 -16.67
C PRO A 132 14.89 -7.75 -15.97
N ASP A 133 13.70 -8.12 -15.50
CA ASP A 133 13.39 -9.38 -14.83
C ASP A 133 12.11 -9.96 -15.42
N SER A 134 12.20 -11.20 -15.93
CA SER A 134 11.07 -11.89 -16.58
C SER A 134 9.85 -12.10 -15.69
N SER A 135 10.06 -12.05 -14.37
CA SER A 135 9.05 -12.29 -13.34
C SER A 135 8.56 -11.02 -12.67
N ALA A 136 9.12 -9.87 -13.03
CA ALA A 136 8.79 -8.62 -12.38
C ALA A 136 7.32 -8.25 -12.60
N LYS A 137 6.70 -7.64 -11.59
CA LYS A 137 5.29 -7.18 -11.65
C LYS A 137 5.01 -6.13 -10.59
N PHE A 138 3.97 -5.34 -10.82
CA PHE A 138 3.47 -4.40 -9.81
C PHE A 138 2.07 -4.80 -9.34
N ILE A 139 1.82 -4.60 -8.05
CA ILE A 139 0.51 -4.76 -7.43
C ILE A 139 0.23 -3.52 -6.59
N ALA A 140 -0.84 -2.78 -6.88
CA ALA A 140 -1.29 -1.66 -6.07
C ALA A 140 -2.57 -2.06 -5.33
N VAL A 141 -2.65 -1.80 -4.02
CA VAL A 141 -3.88 -2.04 -3.25
C VAL A 141 -4.69 -0.74 -3.22
N LEU A 142 -5.76 -0.70 -4.02
CA LEU A 142 -6.58 0.50 -4.21
C LEU A 142 -7.56 0.68 -3.05
N SER A 143 -8.20 -0.40 -2.63
CA SER A 143 -9.17 -0.41 -1.53
C SER A 143 -9.16 -1.75 -0.80
N ASP A 144 -10.13 -1.96 0.09
CA ASP A 144 -10.33 -3.23 0.77
C ASP A 144 -10.84 -4.36 -0.13
N THR A 145 -11.41 -3.99 -1.28
CA THR A 145 -12.09 -4.89 -2.21
C THR A 145 -11.50 -4.82 -3.61
N GLU A 146 -10.42 -4.05 -3.82
CA GLU A 146 -9.85 -3.83 -5.14
C GLU A 146 -8.34 -3.64 -5.11
N ALA A 147 -7.66 -4.27 -6.08
CA ALA A 147 -6.25 -4.07 -6.35
C ALA A 147 -6.02 -3.93 -7.85
N ALA A 148 -4.97 -3.21 -8.23
CA ALA A 148 -4.56 -3.07 -9.60
C ALA A 148 -3.23 -3.77 -9.87
N PHE A 149 -3.09 -4.35 -11.06
CA PHE A 149 -1.98 -5.23 -11.41
C PHE A 149 -1.32 -4.75 -12.70
N PHE A 150 0.01 -4.79 -12.70
CA PHE A 150 0.82 -4.78 -13.91
C PHE A 150 1.54 -6.12 -14.00
N SER A 151 1.08 -6.96 -14.91
CA SER A 151 1.50 -8.35 -15.02
C SER A 151 2.96 -8.49 -15.47
N SER A 152 3.58 -9.65 -15.22
CA SER A 152 4.91 -9.96 -15.76
C SER A 152 4.92 -10.02 -17.28
N GLU A 153 3.81 -10.44 -17.89
CA GLU A 153 3.63 -10.43 -19.34
C GLU A 153 3.70 -9.00 -19.91
N ASP A 154 3.05 -8.04 -19.23
CA ASP A 154 3.08 -6.64 -19.62
C ASP A 154 4.45 -6.00 -19.31
N TYR A 155 5.09 -6.38 -18.20
CA TYR A 155 6.44 -5.95 -17.85
C TYR A 155 7.51 -6.41 -18.86
N ASN A 156 7.38 -7.63 -19.36
CA ASN A 156 8.30 -8.19 -20.36
C ASN A 156 8.19 -7.52 -21.74
N LYS A 157 7.16 -6.68 -21.96
CA LYS A 157 7.02 -5.86 -23.18
C LYS A 157 7.74 -4.51 -23.06
N ILE A 158 8.30 -4.18 -21.89
CA ILE A 158 9.08 -2.96 -21.71
C ILE A 158 10.37 -3.06 -22.54
N ASP A 159 10.59 -2.07 -23.42
CA ASP A 159 11.84 -1.94 -24.16
C ASP A 159 12.89 -1.24 -23.28
N PHE A 160 13.62 -2.03 -22.50
CA PHE A 160 14.69 -1.53 -21.63
C PHE A 160 15.84 -0.89 -22.42
N GLU A 161 16.09 -1.34 -23.66
CA GLU A 161 17.14 -0.78 -24.51
C GLU A 161 16.78 0.62 -25.00
N MET A 162 15.51 0.86 -25.33
CA MET A 162 15.01 2.20 -25.64
C MET A 162 15.09 3.13 -24.42
N LEU A 163 14.70 2.65 -23.23
CA LEU A 163 14.74 3.46 -22.01
C LEU A 163 16.18 3.90 -21.67
N ARG A 164 17.18 3.03 -21.84
CA ARG A 164 18.60 3.35 -21.58
C ARG A 164 19.18 4.45 -22.46
N LYS A 165 18.68 4.56 -23.69
CA LYS A 165 19.15 5.56 -24.66
C LYS A 165 18.57 6.94 -24.35
N SER A 166 17.54 7.03 -23.53
CA SER A 166 16.93 8.29 -23.12
C SER A 166 17.72 8.93 -21.97
N THR A 167 17.88 10.24 -22.01
CA THR A 167 18.49 11.02 -20.92
C THR A 167 17.57 11.11 -19.70
N THR A 168 16.26 11.06 -19.92
CA THR A 168 15.21 11.10 -18.88
C THR A 168 14.13 10.08 -19.23
N PRO A 169 14.40 8.77 -19.06
CA PRO A 169 13.45 7.72 -19.41
C PRO A 169 12.17 7.88 -18.60
N THR A 170 11.04 7.89 -19.31
CA THR A 170 9.71 7.96 -18.71
C THR A 170 8.92 6.74 -19.16
N TYR A 171 8.20 6.10 -18.26
CA TYR A 171 7.37 4.94 -18.59
C TYR A 171 6.00 5.00 -17.91
N LYS A 172 4.95 4.69 -18.69
CA LYS A 172 3.58 4.65 -18.21
C LYS A 172 3.16 3.21 -17.91
N PHE A 173 2.94 2.90 -16.64
CA PHE A 173 2.46 1.60 -16.17
C PHE A 173 0.93 1.60 -16.16
N LYS A 174 0.33 0.93 -17.15
CA LYS A 174 -1.12 0.78 -17.26
C LYS A 174 -1.60 -0.37 -16.36
N MET A 175 -2.03 -0.02 -15.17
CA MET A 175 -2.49 -0.93 -14.13
C MET A 175 -3.93 -1.38 -14.41
N LYS A 176 -4.18 -2.69 -14.33
CA LYS A 176 -5.51 -3.30 -14.52
C LYS A 176 -6.16 -3.61 -13.17
N SER A 177 -7.32 -3.03 -12.89
CA SER A 177 -8.00 -3.19 -11.59
C SER A 177 -8.83 -4.47 -11.55
N VAL A 178 -8.70 -5.21 -10.45
CA VAL A 178 -9.34 -6.50 -10.20
C VAL A 178 -9.97 -6.48 -8.80
N PRO A 179 -11.25 -6.89 -8.65
CA PRO A 179 -11.87 -6.99 -7.34
C PRO A 179 -11.25 -8.13 -6.51
N ILE A 180 -10.85 -7.82 -5.28
CA ILE A 180 -10.37 -8.78 -4.29
C ILE A 180 -11.58 -9.31 -3.52
N THR A 181 -12.27 -10.29 -4.10
CA THR A 181 -13.37 -10.99 -3.42
C THR A 181 -12.89 -12.11 -2.51
N SER A 182 -11.65 -12.60 -2.71
CA SER A 182 -11.02 -13.55 -1.78
C SER A 182 -9.49 -13.53 -1.87
N ARG A 183 -8.84 -14.04 -0.82
CA ARG A 183 -7.37 -14.25 -0.78
C ARG A 183 -6.86 -15.17 -1.91
N MET A 184 -7.72 -16.00 -2.50
CA MET A 184 -7.34 -16.91 -3.57
C MET A 184 -7.01 -16.17 -4.87
N ILE A 185 -7.65 -15.03 -5.12
CA ILE A 185 -7.36 -14.18 -6.29
C ILE A 185 -5.94 -13.65 -6.20
N LEU A 186 -5.54 -13.14 -5.03
CA LEU A 186 -4.17 -12.68 -4.79
C LEU A 186 -3.16 -13.82 -4.96
N LYS A 187 -3.48 -15.03 -4.47
CA LYS A 187 -2.60 -16.20 -4.66
C LYS A 187 -2.42 -16.58 -6.12
N ASN A 188 -3.48 -16.55 -6.93
CA ASN A 188 -3.39 -16.90 -8.35
C ASN A 188 -2.52 -15.93 -9.14
N TRP A 189 -2.49 -14.65 -8.76
CA TRP A 189 -1.62 -13.64 -9.36
C TRP A 189 -0.16 -13.74 -8.88
N LEU A 190 0.08 -14.45 -7.78
CA LEU A 190 1.41 -14.68 -7.19
C LEU A 190 1.98 -16.07 -7.50
N ALA A 191 1.18 -16.98 -8.02
CA ALA A 191 1.62 -18.26 -8.55
C ALA A 191 2.36 -18.07 -9.88
#